data_AF-A0A925VYF9-F1
#
_entry.id   AF-A0A925VYF9-F1
#
_cell.length_a   1.000
_cell.length_b   1.000
_cell.length_c   1.000
_cell.angle_alpha   90.00
_cell.angle_beta   90.00
_cell.angle_gamma   90.00
#
_symmetry.space_group_name_H-M   'P 1'
#
loop_
_entity.id
_entity.type
_entity.pdbx_description
1 polymer ?
#
loop_
_entity_poly.entity_id
_entity_poly.type
_entity_poly.pdbx_seq_one_letter_code
_entity_poly.pdbx_strand_id
1 'polypeptide(L)'
;MTPSSNQESTNISQRFRSAADWFTSTEQGGIHTFHIGATSERAVDLMHVLSAHFPERAKVAVTSWRDRKSWCSDDCARGDIRDILARLKLLLAGYGGVEISVFNDADQLTLTPELQLIVYSRSDVWRERLLKMGLERRKAPPIAVWCPSRTDLRAAPELTDSLALSVRRLELKAVEFEE
;
A
#
# COMPACT_ATOMS: atom_id res chain seq x y z
N MET A 1 7.01 -12.26 57.75
CA MET A 1 6.75 -13.01 56.50
C MET A 1 5.74 -12.21 55.71
N THR A 2 6.21 -11.51 54.68
CA THR A 2 5.41 -10.62 53.84
C THR A 2 5.39 -11.26 52.44
N PRO A 3 4.24 -11.52 51.81
CA PRO A 3 4.26 -11.97 50.43
C PRO A 3 4.47 -10.76 49.51
N SER A 4 5.61 -10.77 48.81
CA SER A 4 5.87 -9.89 47.67
C SER A 4 5.03 -10.37 46.48
N SER A 5 3.85 -9.78 46.28
CA SER A 5 3.10 -9.97 45.05
C SER A 5 3.74 -9.14 43.94
N ASN A 6 4.44 -9.83 43.04
CA ASN A 6 4.91 -9.32 41.76
C ASN A 6 3.71 -8.74 40.98
N GLN A 7 3.57 -7.42 40.96
CA GLN A 7 2.72 -6.75 39.97
C GLN A 7 3.46 -6.79 38.64
N GLU A 8 3.12 -7.79 37.81
CA GLU A 8 3.32 -7.71 36.37
C GLU A 8 2.51 -6.53 35.85
N SER A 9 3.13 -5.36 35.91
CA SER A 9 2.65 -4.13 35.32
C SER A 9 2.73 -4.29 33.81
N THR A 10 1.77 -5.01 33.24
CA THR A 10 1.57 -5.08 31.80
C THR A 10 1.32 -3.65 31.35
N ASN A 11 2.37 -3.01 30.83
CA ASN A 11 2.40 -1.60 30.51
C ASN A 11 1.41 -1.35 29.36
N ILE A 12 0.16 -1.03 29.71
CA ILE A 12 -0.93 -0.74 28.77
C ILE A 12 -0.48 0.33 27.77
N SER A 13 0.37 1.26 28.21
CA SER A 13 1.00 2.31 27.42
C SER A 13 1.90 1.81 26.27
N GLN A 14 2.46 0.59 26.34
CA GLN A 14 3.18 -0.02 25.21
C GLN A 14 2.23 -0.60 24.15
N ARG A 15 1.03 -1.05 24.54
CA ARG A 15 0.00 -1.52 23.59
C ARG A 15 -0.63 -0.38 22.77
N PHE A 16 -0.59 0.85 23.29
CA PHE A 16 -1.12 2.05 22.62
C PHE A 16 -0.06 2.90 21.89
N ARG A 17 1.21 2.48 21.85
CA ARG A 17 2.18 2.97 20.85
C ARG A 17 2.01 2.22 19.53
N SER A 18 0.76 2.03 19.10
CA SER A 18 0.42 1.33 17.87
C SER A 18 1.03 2.07 16.68
N ALA A 19 2.21 1.58 16.29
CA ALA A 19 2.96 1.80 15.06
C ALA A 19 3.03 3.25 14.55
N ALA A 20 4.12 3.96 14.86
CA ALA A 20 4.60 4.95 13.92
C ALA A 20 4.76 4.27 12.56
N ASP A 21 4.18 4.86 11.51
CA ASP A 21 4.40 4.43 10.13
C ASP A 21 5.91 4.28 9.92
N TRP A 22 6.35 3.14 9.39
CA TRP A 22 7.77 2.82 9.29
C TRP A 22 8.10 2.38 7.88
N PHE A 23 9.39 2.38 7.54
CA PHE A 23 9.86 1.75 6.32
C PHE A 23 11.18 1.02 6.53
N THR A 24 11.38 -0.04 5.76
CA THR A 24 12.71 -0.63 5.53
C THR A 24 13.17 -0.26 4.13
N SER A 25 14.48 -0.33 3.91
CA SER A 25 15.08 -0.07 2.60
C SER A 25 16.09 -1.14 2.29
N THR A 26 15.99 -1.76 1.12
CA THR A 26 17.01 -2.64 0.56
C THR A 26 17.45 -2.09 -0.80
N GLU A 27 18.63 -2.52 -1.24
CA GLU A 27 19.13 -2.22 -2.57
C GLU A 27 19.65 -3.51 -3.17
N GLN A 28 19.15 -3.88 -4.34
CA GLN A 28 19.58 -5.07 -5.06
C GLN A 28 19.54 -4.80 -6.56
N GLY A 29 20.65 -5.08 -7.25
CA GLY A 29 20.74 -4.91 -8.70
C GLY A 29 20.49 -3.47 -9.18
N GLY A 30 20.86 -2.47 -8.37
CA GLY A 30 20.62 -1.05 -8.68
C GLY A 30 19.18 -0.56 -8.49
N ILE A 31 18.30 -1.40 -7.92
CA ILE A 31 16.94 -1.02 -7.54
C ILE A 31 16.87 -0.88 -6.02
N HIS A 32 16.45 0.30 -5.58
CA HIS A 32 16.10 0.58 -4.20
C HIS A 32 14.65 0.16 -3.96
N THR A 33 14.45 -0.73 -3.00
CA THR A 33 13.11 -1.18 -2.59
C THR A 33 12.82 -0.67 -1.20
N PHE A 34 11.69 0.01 -1.03
CA PHE A 34 11.21 0.48 0.25
C PHE A 34 9.92 -0.24 0.61
N HIS A 35 9.95 -1.03 1.67
CA HIS A 35 8.72 -1.60 2.23
C HIS A 35 8.21 -0.66 3.31
N ILE A 36 6.98 -0.20 3.15
CA ILE A 36 6.34 0.75 4.06
C ILE A 36 5.30 -0.02 4.86
N GLY A 37 5.46 -0.01 6.17
CA GLY A 37 4.52 -0.63 7.08
C GLY A 37 3.67 0.39 7.81
N ALA A 38 2.37 0.21 7.67
CA ALA A 38 1.32 1.00 8.30
C ALA A 38 0.10 0.11 8.55
N THR A 39 -0.94 0.64 9.20
CA THR A 39 -2.25 -0.05 9.24
C THR A 39 -2.90 -0.04 7.86
N SER A 40 -3.90 -0.90 7.61
CA SER A 40 -4.62 -0.97 6.33
C SER A 40 -5.11 0.39 5.83
N GLU A 41 -5.80 1.16 6.68
CA GLU A 41 -6.28 2.51 6.35
C GLU A 41 -5.14 3.48 6.03
N ARG A 42 -4.07 3.42 6.83
CA ARG A 42 -2.88 4.26 6.64
C ARG A 42 -2.10 3.88 5.38
N ALA A 43 -2.04 2.61 5.01
CA ALA A 43 -1.37 2.17 3.79
C ALA A 43 -2.05 2.76 2.54
N VAL A 44 -3.39 2.72 2.49
CA VAL A 44 -4.15 3.33 1.39
C VAL A 44 -4.05 4.86 1.40
N ASP A 45 -4.02 5.47 2.58
CA ASP A 45 -3.75 6.90 2.74
C ASP A 45 -2.37 7.31 2.20
N LEU A 46 -1.34 6.57 2.60
CA LEU A 46 0.03 6.80 2.15
C LEU A 46 0.15 6.56 0.65
N MET A 47 -0.53 5.56 0.09
CA MET A 47 -0.61 5.36 -1.36
C MET A 47 -1.13 6.63 -2.05
N HIS A 48 -2.25 7.18 -1.58
CA HIS A 48 -2.80 8.41 -2.13
C HIS A 48 -1.84 9.60 -1.98
N VAL A 49 -1.20 9.78 -0.82
CA VAL A 49 -0.23 10.86 -0.60
C VAL A 49 1.02 10.71 -1.47
N LEU A 50 1.62 9.52 -1.48
CA LEU A 50 2.88 9.25 -2.18
C LEU A 50 2.70 9.27 -3.71
N SER A 51 1.49 8.96 -4.22
CA SER A 51 1.17 9.11 -5.64
C SER A 51 1.34 10.55 -6.15
N ALA A 52 1.31 11.56 -5.26
CA ALA A 52 1.56 12.95 -5.61
C ALA A 52 3.00 13.21 -6.09
N HIS A 53 3.95 12.33 -5.77
CA HIS A 53 5.35 12.45 -6.19
C HIS A 53 5.62 11.94 -7.60
N PHE A 54 4.64 11.32 -8.25
CA PHE A 54 4.74 10.95 -9.66
C PHE A 54 4.56 12.18 -10.57
N PRO A 55 5.02 12.12 -11.83
CA PRO A 55 4.77 13.16 -12.83
C PRO A 55 3.26 13.39 -13.08
N GLU A 56 2.91 14.46 -13.80
CA GLU A 56 1.51 14.77 -14.12
C GLU A 56 0.80 13.67 -14.90
N ARG A 57 1.55 12.86 -15.66
CA ARG A 57 1.06 11.67 -16.34
C ARG A 57 1.90 10.47 -15.90
N ALA A 58 1.24 9.38 -15.57
CA ALA A 58 1.87 8.16 -15.06
C ALA A 58 1.13 6.92 -15.55
N LYS A 59 1.82 5.79 -15.53
CA LYS A 59 1.26 4.48 -15.84
C LYS A 59 0.54 3.95 -14.60
N VAL A 60 -0.56 3.23 -14.81
CA VAL A 60 -1.34 2.61 -13.75
C VAL A 60 -1.66 1.18 -14.13
N ALA A 61 -1.48 0.26 -13.18
CA ALA A 61 -1.97 -1.11 -13.28
C ALA A 61 -2.84 -1.41 -12.06
N VAL A 62 -3.95 -2.09 -12.29
CA VAL A 62 -4.90 -2.51 -11.26
C VAL A 62 -5.22 -3.97 -11.46
N THR A 63 -5.11 -4.77 -10.40
CA THR A 63 -5.47 -6.19 -10.42
C THR A 63 -6.43 -6.49 -9.28
N SER A 64 -7.63 -6.96 -9.60
CA SER A 64 -8.57 -7.53 -8.63
C SER A 64 -8.31 -9.03 -8.51
N TRP A 65 -7.77 -9.45 -7.36
CA TRP A 65 -7.52 -10.86 -7.05
C TRP A 65 -8.81 -11.62 -6.77
N ARG A 66 -9.82 -10.88 -6.30
CA ARG A 66 -11.19 -11.36 -6.10
C ARG A 66 -11.84 -11.81 -7.39
N ASP A 67 -11.74 -10.97 -8.42
CA ASP A 67 -12.42 -11.17 -9.70
C ASP A 67 -11.54 -11.80 -10.76
N ARG A 68 -10.25 -12.00 -10.45
CA ARG A 68 -9.19 -12.46 -11.38
C ARG A 68 -9.15 -11.62 -12.66
N LYS A 69 -9.12 -10.30 -12.48
CA LYS A 69 -9.10 -9.33 -13.58
C LYS A 69 -7.99 -8.33 -13.39
N SER A 70 -7.32 -7.99 -14.49
CA SER A 70 -6.25 -7.01 -14.52
C SER A 70 -6.49 -5.99 -15.61
N TRP A 71 -6.10 -4.75 -15.32
CA TRP A 71 -6.18 -3.63 -16.25
C TRP A 71 -4.94 -2.77 -16.17
N CYS A 72 -4.54 -2.16 -17.27
CA CYS A 72 -3.45 -1.19 -17.30
C CYS A 72 -3.75 0.00 -18.21
N SER A 73 -3.04 1.10 -17.96
CA SER A 73 -2.91 2.22 -18.89
C SER A 73 -1.52 2.81 -18.73
N ASP A 74 -0.92 3.19 -19.85
CA ASP A 74 0.40 3.81 -19.86
C ASP A 74 0.35 5.33 -19.66
N ASP A 75 -0.85 5.92 -19.59
CA ASP A 75 -1.00 7.37 -19.68
C ASP A 75 -2.22 7.91 -18.94
N CYS A 76 -2.18 7.85 -17.61
CA CYS A 76 -3.21 8.40 -16.73
C CYS A 76 -2.79 9.76 -16.15
N ALA A 77 -3.70 10.72 -16.13
CA ALA A 77 -3.49 11.99 -15.44
C ALA A 77 -3.42 11.77 -13.92
N ARG A 78 -2.37 12.27 -13.27
CA ARG A 78 -2.14 12.13 -11.82
C ARG A 78 -3.31 12.63 -10.99
N GLY A 79 -4.02 13.67 -11.45
CA GLY A 79 -5.24 14.15 -10.79
C GLY A 79 -6.32 13.08 -10.72
N ASP A 80 -6.61 12.41 -11.83
CA ASP A 80 -7.62 11.35 -11.89
C ASP A 80 -7.20 10.09 -11.11
N ILE A 81 -5.92 9.73 -11.15
CA ILE A 81 -5.37 8.63 -10.31
C ILE A 81 -5.67 8.92 -8.84
N ARG A 82 -5.34 10.13 -8.39
CA ARG A 82 -5.53 10.55 -7.01
C ARG A 82 -7.00 10.61 -6.61
N ASP A 83 -7.86 11.16 -7.47
CA ASP A 83 -9.30 11.19 -7.26
C ASP A 83 -9.88 9.79 -7.03
N ILE A 84 -9.42 8.81 -7.81
CA ILE A 84 -9.87 7.43 -7.70
C ILE A 84 -9.34 6.76 -6.43
N LEU A 85 -8.05 6.93 -6.11
CA LEU A 85 -7.48 6.44 -4.86
C LEU A 85 -8.24 6.99 -3.64
N ALA A 86 -8.60 8.28 -3.66
CA ALA A 86 -9.39 8.90 -2.60
C ALA A 86 -10.79 8.28 -2.48
N ARG A 87 -11.46 7.99 -3.59
CA ARG A 87 -12.80 7.35 -3.62
C ARG A 87 -12.76 5.90 -3.17
N LEU A 88 -11.72 5.15 -3.54
CA LEU A 88 -11.57 3.74 -3.20
C LEU A 88 -11.06 3.52 -1.78
N LYS A 89 -10.60 4.57 -1.09
CA LYS A 89 -9.85 4.47 0.17
C LYS A 89 -10.49 3.54 1.21
N LEU A 90 -11.76 3.78 1.55
CA LEU A 90 -12.46 3.01 2.58
C LEU A 90 -12.70 1.55 2.14
N LEU A 91 -13.02 1.34 0.86
CA LEU A 91 -13.29 0.03 0.32
C LEU A 91 -12.01 -0.82 0.26
N LEU A 92 -10.90 -0.24 -0.19
CA LEU A 92 -9.59 -0.91 -0.19
C LEU A 92 -9.15 -1.27 1.23
N ALA A 93 -9.24 -0.32 2.17
CA ALA A 93 -8.84 -0.57 3.55
C ALA A 93 -9.69 -1.65 4.25
N GLY A 94 -10.99 -1.71 3.93
CA GLY A 94 -11.92 -2.66 4.53
C GLY A 94 -11.87 -4.07 3.92
N TYR A 95 -11.66 -4.19 2.61
CA TYR A 95 -11.76 -5.47 1.90
C TYR A 95 -10.43 -6.04 1.39
N GLY A 96 -9.41 -5.20 1.14
CA GLY A 96 -8.18 -5.60 0.46
C GLY A 96 -8.45 -6.30 -0.89
N GLY A 97 -7.53 -7.18 -1.29
CA GLY A 97 -7.70 -8.05 -2.46
C GLY A 97 -7.52 -7.36 -3.82
N VAL A 98 -7.04 -6.12 -3.81
CA VAL A 98 -6.76 -5.34 -5.02
C VAL A 98 -5.31 -4.88 -4.97
N GLU A 99 -4.57 -5.16 -6.02
CA GLU A 99 -3.27 -4.56 -6.25
C GLU A 99 -3.43 -3.31 -7.11
N ILE A 100 -2.78 -2.21 -6.71
CA ILE A 100 -2.71 -0.98 -7.49
C ILE A 100 -1.26 -0.53 -7.57
N SER A 101 -0.75 -0.43 -8.79
CA SER A 101 0.58 0.11 -9.06
C SER A 101 0.45 1.43 -9.83
N VAL A 102 1.13 2.48 -9.34
CA VAL A 102 1.37 3.72 -10.08
C VAL A 102 2.85 3.79 -10.39
N PHE A 103 3.22 3.95 -11.66
CA PHE A 103 4.61 3.84 -12.06
C PHE A 103 4.99 4.73 -13.24
N ASN A 104 6.29 4.99 -13.36
CA ASN A 104 6.95 5.57 -14.51
C ASN A 104 8.22 4.74 -14.80
N ASP A 105 9.10 5.23 -15.66
CA ASP A 105 10.29 4.46 -16.06
C ASP A 105 11.37 4.34 -14.97
N ALA A 106 11.28 5.16 -13.90
CA ALA A 106 12.25 5.22 -12.81
C ALA A 106 11.70 4.69 -11.48
N ASP A 107 10.41 4.87 -11.21
CA ASP A 107 9.75 4.64 -9.94
C ASP A 107 8.45 3.84 -10.11
N GLN A 108 8.15 2.98 -9.15
CA GLN A 108 6.87 2.29 -9.00
C GLN A 108 6.44 2.31 -7.54
N LEU A 109 5.20 2.69 -7.29
CA LEU A 109 4.53 2.64 -5.99
C LEU A 109 3.37 1.63 -6.10
N THR A 110 3.44 0.58 -5.31
CA THR A 110 2.48 -0.53 -5.33
C THR A 110 1.82 -0.68 -3.98
N LEU A 111 0.49 -0.64 -3.96
CA LEU A 111 -0.32 -1.18 -2.88
C LEU A 111 -0.66 -2.63 -3.24
N THR A 112 -0.20 -3.60 -2.45
CA THR A 112 -0.45 -5.03 -2.67
C THR A 112 -1.87 -5.41 -2.25
N PRO A 113 -2.38 -6.59 -2.65
CA PRO A 113 -3.70 -7.10 -2.23
C PRO A 113 -3.83 -7.24 -0.71
N GLU A 114 -2.72 -7.48 -0.02
CA GLU A 114 -2.62 -7.59 1.44
C GLU A 114 -2.47 -6.23 2.13
N LEU A 115 -2.60 -5.14 1.37
CA LEU A 115 -2.46 -3.75 1.81
C LEU A 115 -1.06 -3.42 2.33
N GLN A 116 -0.04 -4.08 1.77
CA GLN A 116 1.35 -3.66 1.96
C GLN A 116 1.68 -2.58 0.94
N LEU A 117 2.49 -1.60 1.33
CA LEU A 117 2.90 -0.52 0.44
C LEU A 117 4.38 -0.65 0.13
N ILE A 118 4.72 -0.76 -1.15
CA ILE A 118 6.08 -0.99 -1.62
C ILE A 118 6.44 0.05 -2.67
N VAL A 119 7.63 0.62 -2.56
CA VAL A 119 8.22 1.46 -3.60
C VAL A 119 9.43 0.75 -4.19
N TYR A 120 9.47 0.66 -5.51
CA TYR A 120 10.66 0.31 -6.27
C TYR A 120 11.17 1.56 -6.97
N SER A 121 12.46 1.84 -6.90
CA SER A 121 13.06 3.03 -7.51
C SER A 121 14.46 2.75 -8.00
N ARG A 122 14.84 3.39 -9.11
CA ARG A 122 16.23 3.43 -9.59
C ARG A 122 17.13 4.39 -8.80
N SER A 123 16.59 5.09 -7.81
CA SER A 123 17.33 6.04 -6.98
C SER A 123 16.87 5.99 -5.52
N ASP A 124 17.66 6.55 -4.61
CA ASP A 124 17.34 6.51 -3.18
C ASP A 124 16.43 7.68 -2.71
N VAL A 125 15.92 8.49 -3.64
CA VAL A 125 15.14 9.71 -3.37
C VAL A 125 13.95 9.49 -2.44
N TRP A 126 13.36 8.30 -2.45
CA TRP A 126 12.24 7.94 -1.60
C TRP A 126 12.62 7.84 -0.12
N ARG A 127 13.88 7.48 0.20
CA ARG A 127 14.36 7.46 1.58
C ARG A 127 14.14 8.80 2.26
N GLU A 128 14.56 9.88 1.60
CA GLU A 128 14.41 11.23 2.13
C GLU A 128 12.94 11.65 2.20
N ARG A 129 12.14 11.31 1.19
CA ARG A 129 10.69 11.64 1.17
C ARG A 129 9.97 10.99 2.35
N LEU A 130 10.20 9.70 2.58
CA LEU A 130 9.58 8.95 3.67
C LEU A 130 10.01 9.50 5.04
N LEU A 131 11.30 9.83 5.21
CA LEU A 131 11.79 10.48 6.43
C LEU A 131 11.15 11.86 6.66
N LYS A 132 11.04 12.69 5.61
CA LYS A 132 10.39 14.02 5.68
C LYS A 132 8.91 13.93 6.02
N MET A 133 8.24 12.82 5.65
CA MET A 133 6.87 12.52 6.02
C MET A 133 6.72 11.97 7.45
N GLY A 134 7.82 11.79 8.17
CA GLY A 134 7.84 11.33 9.56
C GLY A 134 7.84 9.81 9.72
N LEU A 135 8.06 9.03 8.65
CA LEU A 135 8.17 7.59 8.78
C LEU A 135 9.49 7.19 9.42
N GLU A 136 9.43 6.23 10.34
CA GLU A 136 10.59 5.70 11.03
C GLU A 136 11.34 4.69 10.14
N ARG A 137 12.63 4.91 9.90
CA ARG A 137 13.46 3.92 9.22
C ARG A 137 13.81 2.76 10.15
N ARG A 138 13.57 1.52 9.71
CA ARG A 138 13.92 0.29 10.43
C ARG A 138 14.94 -0.54 9.66
N LYS A 139 15.69 -1.37 10.40
CA LYS A 139 16.64 -2.33 9.83
C LYS A 139 15.95 -3.56 9.25
N ALA A 140 14.85 -3.98 9.87
CA ALA A 140 14.05 -5.13 9.46
C ALA A 140 12.56 -4.83 9.72
N PRO A 141 11.65 -5.44 8.94
CA PRO A 141 10.23 -5.34 9.23
C PRO A 141 9.95 -6.01 10.60
N PRO A 142 8.98 -5.50 11.37
CA PRO A 142 8.46 -6.25 12.50
C PRO A 142 7.83 -7.55 12.00
N ILE A 143 7.76 -8.55 12.89
CA ILE A 143 7.10 -9.82 12.57
C ILE A 143 5.63 -9.52 12.25
N ALA A 144 5.19 -9.92 11.05
CA ALA A 144 3.80 -9.74 10.64
C ALA A 144 2.88 -10.55 11.56
N VAL A 145 2.02 -9.86 12.30
CA VAL A 145 1.02 -10.48 13.19
C VAL A 145 -0.18 -10.98 12.39
N TRP A 146 -0.40 -10.41 11.20
CA TRP A 146 -1.50 -10.74 10.32
C TRP A 146 -1.12 -10.47 8.87
N CYS A 147 -1.30 -11.48 8.01
CA CYS A 147 -1.11 -11.39 6.56
C CYS A 147 -2.37 -12.01 5.93
N PRO A 148 -3.32 -11.20 5.43
CA PRO A 148 -4.52 -11.75 4.81
C PRO A 148 -4.12 -12.63 3.62
N SER A 149 -4.60 -13.88 3.60
CA SER A 149 -4.34 -14.79 2.49
C SER A 149 -5.18 -14.39 1.28
N ARG A 150 -4.57 -14.38 0.09
CA ARG A 150 -5.25 -14.20 -1.20
C ARG A 150 -6.38 -15.22 -1.44
N THR A 151 -6.34 -16.36 -0.74
CA THR A 151 -7.32 -17.45 -0.86
C THR A 151 -8.64 -17.19 -0.13
N ASP A 152 -8.67 -16.27 0.82
CA ASP A 152 -9.80 -16.11 1.75
C ASP A 152 -10.56 -14.79 1.55
N LEU A 153 -10.40 -14.20 0.36
CA LEU A 153 -10.97 -12.90 0.05
C LEU A 153 -12.50 -13.01 -0.08
N ARG A 154 -13.25 -12.41 0.85
CA ARG A 154 -14.74 -12.39 0.86
C ARG A 154 -15.34 -11.56 -0.26
N ALA A 155 -16.52 -11.92 -0.75
CA ALA A 155 -17.25 -11.11 -1.72
C ALA A 155 -17.39 -9.64 -1.26
N ALA A 156 -17.13 -8.71 -2.18
CA ALA A 156 -17.16 -7.27 -1.95
C ALA A 156 -17.76 -6.56 -3.18
N PRO A 157 -19.08 -6.66 -3.41
CA PRO A 157 -19.73 -6.11 -4.59
C PRO A 157 -19.53 -4.59 -4.70
N GLU A 158 -19.54 -3.86 -3.58
CA GLU A 158 -19.34 -2.40 -3.57
C GLU A 158 -17.95 -2.00 -4.05
N LEU A 159 -16.92 -2.77 -3.68
CA LEU A 159 -15.55 -2.59 -4.18
C LEU A 159 -15.47 -2.94 -5.66
N THR A 160 -16.10 -4.05 -6.06
CA THR A 160 -16.11 -4.51 -7.46
C THR A 160 -16.72 -3.46 -8.39
N ASP A 161 -17.87 -2.91 -8.01
CA ASP A 161 -18.56 -1.87 -8.77
C ASP A 161 -17.75 -0.56 -8.81
N SER A 162 -17.17 -0.17 -7.67
CA SER A 162 -16.33 1.03 -7.58
C SER A 162 -15.05 0.90 -8.41
N LEU A 163 -14.45 -0.29 -8.48
CA LEU A 163 -13.32 -0.59 -9.36
C LEU A 163 -13.73 -0.50 -10.82
N ALA A 164 -14.89 -1.07 -11.19
CA ALA A 164 -15.38 -1.01 -12.57
C ALA A 164 -15.58 0.44 -13.04
N LEU A 165 -16.10 1.32 -12.18
CA LEU A 165 -16.20 2.75 -12.46
C LEU A 165 -14.83 3.42 -12.60
N SER A 166 -13.89 3.05 -11.74
CA SER A 166 -12.52 3.58 -11.73
C SER A 166 -11.74 3.19 -12.99
N VAL A 167 -11.84 1.92 -13.41
CA VAL A 167 -11.29 1.38 -14.66
C VAL A 167 -11.81 2.16 -15.86
N ARG A 168 -13.13 2.41 -15.92
CA ARG A 168 -13.72 3.19 -17.01
C ARG A 168 -13.23 4.64 -17.02
N ARG A 169 -13.15 5.28 -15.85
CA ARG A 169 -12.73 6.68 -15.73
C ARG A 169 -11.26 6.89 -16.12
N LEU A 170 -10.37 5.95 -15.79
CA LEU A 170 -8.97 6.00 -16.20
C LEU A 170 -8.72 5.41 -17.60
N GLU A 171 -9.77 4.95 -18.26
CA GLU A 171 -9.71 4.29 -19.57
C GLU A 171 -8.73 3.11 -19.56
N LEU A 172 -8.66 2.36 -18.45
CA LEU A 172 -7.76 1.22 -18.33
C LEU A 172 -8.20 0.09 -19.26
N LYS A 173 -7.23 -0.51 -19.94
CA LYS A 173 -7.42 -1.62 -20.86
C LYS A 173 -7.26 -2.94 -20.12
N ALA A 174 -8.12 -3.90 -20.41
CA ALA A 174 -7.96 -5.25 -19.87
C ALA A 174 -6.66 -5.87 -20.38
N VAL A 175 -5.95 -6.55 -19.48
CA VAL A 175 -4.75 -7.33 -19.79
C VAL A 175 -4.91 -8.75 -19.23
N GLU A 176 -3.99 -9.63 -19.61
CA GLU A 176 -3.93 -10.98 -19.05
C GLU A 176 -3.71 -10.90 -17.52
N PHE A 177 -4.44 -11.74 -16.78
CA PHE A 177 -4.27 -11.84 -15.34
C PHE A 177 -3.11 -12.79 -15.07
N GLU A 178 -2.07 -12.28 -14.40
CA GLU A 178 -0.90 -13.06 -13.99
C GLU A 178 -1.00 -13.34 -12.48
N GLU A 179 -0.80 -14.61 -12.10
CA GLU A 179 -0.85 -15.11 -10.70
C GLU A 179 0.49 -15.04 -9.96
#